data_AF-A0A4R3KFH1-F1
#
_entry.id   AF-A0A4R3KFH1-F1
#
_cell.length_a   1.000
_cell.length_b   1.000
_cell.length_c   1.000
_cell.angle_alpha   90.00
_cell.angle_beta   90.00
_cell.angle_gamma   90.00
#
_symmetry.space_group_name_H-M   'P 1'
#
loop_
_entity.id
_entity.type
_entity.pdbx_description
1 polymer ?
#
loop_
_entity_poly.entity_id
_entity_poly.type
_entity_poly.pdbx_seq_one_letter_code
_entity_poly.pdbx_strand_id
1 'polypeptide(L)'
;MYSKEEVKMFMQAQFGLVINMDRLAEEAVQLYLDELDYELVSPEFVENLPDPVIFQTYSYTDEAEWIIGIALEAETNNPLFLVCLKDGVRVYEKLLSEGEM
;
A
#
# COMPACT_ATOMS: atom_id res chain seq x y z
N MET A 1 -10.94 -0.74 3.84
CA MET A 1 -9.79 -1.65 3.95
C MET A 1 -9.74 -2.48 2.68
N TYR A 2 -8.59 -2.56 2.02
CA TYR A 2 -8.46 -3.35 0.79
C TYR A 2 -8.53 -4.83 1.13
N SER A 3 -9.06 -5.64 0.21
CA SER A 3 -9.00 -7.09 0.29
C SER A 3 -7.78 -7.64 -0.43
N LYS A 4 -7.32 -8.82 -0.01
CA LYS A 4 -6.26 -9.55 -0.72
C LYS A 4 -6.62 -9.84 -2.18
N GLU A 5 -7.90 -10.05 -2.47
CA GLU A 5 -8.41 -10.25 -3.83
C GLU A 5 -8.24 -8.99 -4.69
N GLU A 6 -8.54 -7.80 -4.15
CA GLU A 6 -8.31 -6.53 -4.85
C GLU A 6 -6.83 -6.30 -5.12
N VAL A 7 -5.95 -6.57 -4.15
CA VAL A 7 -4.50 -6.49 -4.34
C VAL A 7 -4.04 -7.45 -5.42
N LYS A 8 -4.52 -8.69 -5.42
CA LYS A 8 -4.20 -9.68 -6.47
C LYS A 8 -4.62 -9.18 -7.85
N MET A 9 -5.84 -8.67 -8.00
CA MET A 9 -6.32 -8.14 -9.29
C MET A 9 -5.48 -6.95 -9.76
N PHE A 10 -5.17 -6.03 -8.84
CA PHE A 10 -4.32 -4.88 -9.12
C PHE A 10 -2.91 -5.31 -9.57
N MET A 11 -2.25 -6.20 -8.84
CA MET A 11 -0.89 -6.66 -9.14
C MET A 11 -0.81 -7.40 -10.48
N GLN A 12 -1.85 -8.18 -10.81
CA GLN A 12 -1.97 -8.81 -12.13
C GLN A 12 -2.16 -7.78 -13.24
N ALA A 13 -3.00 -6.77 -13.04
CA ALA A 13 -3.29 -5.75 -14.06
C ALA A 13 -2.11 -4.80 -14.28
N GLN A 14 -1.45 -4.38 -13.20
CA GLN A 14 -0.40 -3.37 -13.21
C GLN A 14 0.97 -3.95 -13.58
N PHE A 15 1.29 -5.17 -13.10
CA PHE A 15 2.62 -5.76 -13.25
C PHE A 15 2.63 -7.13 -13.92
N GLY A 16 1.46 -7.69 -14.24
CA GLY A 16 1.37 -9.06 -14.77
C GLY A 16 1.66 -10.15 -13.73
N LEU A 17 1.74 -9.81 -12.44
CA LEU A 17 2.14 -10.72 -11.36
C LEU A 17 0.95 -11.56 -10.89
N VAL A 18 1.08 -12.89 -11.03
CA VAL A 18 0.09 -13.85 -10.53
C VAL A 18 0.36 -14.14 -9.05
N ILE A 19 -0.39 -13.50 -8.14
CA ILE A 19 -0.23 -13.73 -6.70
C ILE A 19 -0.90 -15.05 -6.27
N ASN A 20 -0.12 -15.86 -5.55
CA ASN A 20 -0.63 -16.97 -4.76
C ASN A 20 -1.11 -16.47 -3.39
N MET A 21 -2.42 -16.57 -3.14
CA MET A 21 -3.08 -16.08 -1.92
C MET A 21 -2.59 -16.75 -0.65
N ASP A 22 -2.15 -18.01 -0.71
CA ASP A 22 -1.61 -18.74 0.45
C ASP A 22 -0.26 -18.20 0.90
N ARG A 23 0.42 -17.45 0.04
CA ARG A 23 1.74 -16.81 0.28
C ARG A 23 1.63 -15.30 0.45
N LEU A 24 0.44 -14.72 0.33
CA LEU A 24 0.21 -13.30 0.51
C LEU A 24 -0.06 -13.03 1.99
N ALA A 25 0.91 -12.43 2.68
CA ALA A 25 0.70 -11.95 4.03
C ALA A 25 0.04 -10.57 4.00
N GLU A 26 -0.70 -10.25 5.05
CA GLU A 26 -1.38 -8.97 5.23
C GLU A 26 -1.22 -8.54 6.67
N GLU A 27 -0.88 -7.27 6.86
CA GLU A 27 -0.76 -6.61 8.13
C GLU A 27 -1.40 -5.23 8.04
N ALA A 28 -1.90 -4.71 9.15
CA ALA A 28 -2.39 -3.35 9.22
C ALA A 28 -2.00 -2.77 10.58
N VAL A 29 -1.40 -1.58 10.55
CA VAL A 29 -0.96 -0.90 11.76
C VAL A 29 -1.33 0.57 11.66
N GLN A 30 -1.77 1.15 12.78
CA GLN A 30 -2.01 2.58 12.86
C GLN A 30 -0.67 3.27 13.13
N LEU A 31 -0.32 4.25 12.30
CA LEU A 31 0.92 5.03 12.39
C LEU A 31 0.60 6.51 12.43
N TYR A 32 1.31 7.23 13.29
CA TYR A 32 1.40 8.69 13.18
C TYR A 32 2.33 9.06 12.02
N LEU A 33 2.17 10.27 11.47
CA LEU A 33 2.95 10.69 10.30
C LEU A 33 4.46 10.73 10.55
N ASP A 34 4.90 10.94 11.79
CA ASP A 34 6.31 10.91 12.19
C ASP A 34 6.88 9.48 12.30
N GLU A 35 6.03 8.46 12.29
CA GLU A 35 6.39 7.05 12.26
C GLU A 35 6.46 6.46 10.84
N LEU A 36 5.98 7.20 9.82
CA LEU A 36 6.03 6.76 8.43
C LEU A 36 7.45 6.83 7.88
N ASP A 37 7.94 5.72 7.32
CA ASP A 37 9.24 5.69 6.64
C ASP A 37 9.16 6.42 5.30
N TYR A 38 10.08 7.35 5.05
CA TYR A 38 10.19 8.07 3.78
C TYR A 38 10.58 7.15 2.61
N GLU A 39 11.10 5.95 2.90
CA GLU A 39 11.31 4.90 1.89
C GLU A 39 9.97 4.30 1.40
N LEU A 40 8.92 4.38 2.21
CA LEU A 40 7.58 3.88 1.89
C LEU A 40 6.66 4.96 1.29
N VAL A 41 6.78 6.21 1.74
CA VAL A 41 5.92 7.31 1.29
C VAL A 41 6.78 8.52 0.94
N SER A 42 6.67 9.05 -0.30
CA SER A 42 7.36 10.30 -0.65
C SER A 42 6.93 11.42 0.31
N PRO A 43 7.86 12.26 0.76
CA PRO A 43 7.55 13.40 1.64
C PRO A 43 6.42 14.30 1.12
N GLU A 44 6.34 14.48 -0.21
CA GLU A 44 5.30 15.27 -0.87
C GLU A 44 3.87 14.73 -0.66
N PHE A 45 3.73 13.42 -0.39
CA PHE A 45 2.44 12.81 -0.08
C PHE A 45 2.14 12.83 1.41
N VAL A 46 3.17 12.73 2.27
CA VAL A 46 3.00 12.76 3.74
C VAL A 46 2.30 14.05 4.19
N GLU A 47 2.64 15.19 3.59
CA GLU A 47 2.00 16.49 3.92
C GLU A 47 0.48 16.53 3.67
N ASN A 48 -0.05 15.61 2.85
CA ASN A 48 -1.46 15.54 2.50
C ASN A 48 -2.22 14.44 3.24
N LEU A 49 -1.55 13.65 4.08
CA LEU A 49 -2.18 12.58 4.85
C LEU A 49 -2.74 13.13 6.19
N PRO A 50 -3.85 12.58 6.68
CA PRO A 50 -4.32 12.82 8.04
C PRO A 50 -3.37 12.16 9.04
N ASP A 51 -3.37 12.64 10.28
CA ASP A 51 -2.55 12.11 11.36
C ASP A 51 -3.44 11.66 12.52
N PRO A 52 -3.56 10.34 12.81
CA PRO A 52 -2.83 9.20 12.23
C PRO A 52 -3.47 8.60 10.97
N VAL A 53 -2.74 7.70 10.30
CA VAL A 53 -3.23 6.81 9.23
C VAL A 53 -3.23 5.35 9.67
N ILE A 54 -4.03 4.52 9.01
CA ILE A 54 -3.85 3.06 9.03
C ILE A 54 -3.02 2.68 7.82
N PHE A 55 -1.84 2.13 8.03
CA PHE A 55 -0.99 1.60 6.98
C PHE A 55 -1.21 0.09 6.85
N GLN A 56 -1.87 -0.30 5.76
CA GLN A 56 -2.13 -1.68 5.41
C GLN A 56 -1.04 -2.17 4.46
N THR A 57 -0.36 -3.25 4.83
CA THR A 57 0.77 -3.81 4.09
C THR A 57 0.46 -5.21 3.63
N TYR A 58 0.75 -5.50 2.37
CA TYR A 58 0.73 -6.85 1.83
C TYR A 58 2.12 -7.22 1.35
N SER A 59 2.65 -8.33 1.85
CA SER A 59 3.96 -8.83 1.44
C SER A 59 3.81 -10.14 0.69
N TYR A 60 4.48 -10.23 -0.45
CA TYR A 60 4.51 -11.42 -1.28
C TYR A 60 5.93 -11.64 -1.80
N THR A 61 6.48 -12.83 -1.55
CA THR A 61 7.81 -13.20 -2.04
C THR A 61 7.67 -14.39 -2.97
N ASP A 62 8.20 -14.24 -4.19
CA ASP A 62 8.41 -15.36 -5.12
C ASP A 62 9.81 -15.29 -5.73
N GLU A 63 9.95 -14.86 -6.99
CA GLU A 63 11.28 -14.55 -7.57
C GLU A 63 11.90 -13.26 -6.99
N ALA A 64 11.04 -12.33 -6.61
CA ALA A 64 11.37 -11.05 -5.98
C ALA A 64 10.46 -10.82 -4.78
N GLU A 65 10.89 -9.97 -3.86
CA GLU A 65 10.04 -9.46 -2.79
C GLU A 65 9.16 -8.33 -3.31
N TRP A 66 7.87 -8.41 -3.01
CA TRP A 66 6.90 -7.37 -3.28
C TRP A 66 6.24 -6.93 -1.98
N ILE A 67 6.20 -5.62 -1.77
CA ILE A 67 5.46 -4.99 -0.69
C ILE A 67 4.48 -4.01 -1.31
N ILE A 68 3.20 -4.18 -0.99
CA ILE A 68 2.13 -3.26 -1.35
C ILE A 68 1.71 -2.56 -0.07
N GLY A 69 1.97 -1.26 0.02
CA GLY A 69 1.54 -0.42 1.13
C GLY A 69 0.34 0.43 0.72
N ILE A 70 -0.67 0.50 1.56
CA ILE A 70 -1.85 1.34 1.35
C ILE A 70 -2.09 2.14 2.63
N ALA A 71 -1.98 3.47 2.53
CA ALA A 71 -2.39 4.36 3.60
C ALA A 71 -3.90 4.60 3.51
N LEU A 72 -4.59 4.36 4.62
CA LEU A 72 -6.01 4.55 4.79
C LEU A 72 -6.26 5.62 5.85
N GLU A 73 -7.32 6.40 5.67
CA GLU A 73 -7.81 7.29 6.71
C GLU A 73 -8.33 6.46 7.91
N ALA A 74 -7.93 6.82 9.13
CA ALA A 74 -8.11 5.96 10.29
C ALA A 74 -9.58 5.77 10.72
N GLU A 75 -10.47 6.71 10.40
CA GLU A 75 -11.88 6.64 10.82
C GLU A 75 -12.77 5.92 9.79
N THR A 76 -12.56 6.21 8.52
CA THR A 76 -13.39 5.75 7.39
C THR A 76 -12.80 4.55 6.65
N ASN A 77 -11.50 4.29 6.81
CA ASN A 77 -10.71 3.38 5.97
C ASN A 77 -10.72 3.76 4.48
N ASN A 78 -10.99 5.02 4.16
CA ASN A 78 -10.87 5.55 2.81
C ASN A 78 -9.39 5.48 2.39
N PRO A 79 -9.06 4.93 1.21
CA PRO A 79 -7.69 4.91 0.76
C PRO A 79 -7.22 6.27 0.32
N LEU A 80 -6.01 6.61 0.75
CA LEU A 80 -5.39 7.92 0.52
C LEU A 80 -4.18 7.80 -0.38
N PHE A 81 -3.43 6.71 -0.23
CA PHE A 81 -2.18 6.51 -0.94
C PHE A 81 -1.89 5.03 -1.12
N LEU A 82 -1.30 4.67 -2.25
CA LEU A 82 -0.81 3.33 -2.54
C LEU A 82 0.64 3.40 -3.00
N VAL A 83 1.48 2.49 -2.50
CA VAL A 83 2.87 2.29 -2.93
C VAL A 83 3.12 0.81 -3.22
N CYS A 84 3.98 0.54 -4.20
CA CYS A 84 4.55 -0.78 -4.41
C CYS A 84 6.08 -0.71 -4.40
N LEU A 85 6.68 -1.55 -3.57
CA LEU A 85 8.11 -1.83 -3.58
C LEU A 85 8.36 -3.19 -4.23
N LYS A 86 9.44 -3.27 -5.00
CA LYS A 86 10.02 -4.51 -5.51
C LYS A 86 11.47 -4.58 -5.03
N ASP A 87 11.81 -5.61 -4.25
CA ASP A 87 13.13 -5.79 -3.63
C ASP A 87 13.60 -4.52 -2.89
N GLY A 88 12.70 -3.93 -2.09
CA GLY A 88 12.93 -2.67 -1.38
C GLY A 88 12.94 -1.40 -2.24
N VAL A 89 12.87 -1.52 -3.57
CA VAL A 89 12.87 -0.37 -4.47
C VAL A 89 11.44 -0.01 -4.86
N ARG A 90 11.04 1.23 -4.64
CA ARG A 90 9.74 1.72 -5.10
C ARG A 90 9.63 1.70 -6.62
N VAL A 91 8.60 1.00 -7.11
CA VAL A 91 8.29 0.85 -8.54
C VAL A 91 6.96 1.48 -8.94
N TYR A 92 6.13 1.83 -7.95
CA TYR A 92 4.84 2.48 -8.17
C TYR A 92 4.41 3.25 -6.94
N GLU A 93 3.77 4.40 -7.15
CA GLU A 93 3.03 5.11 -6.13
C GLU A 93 1.86 5.88 -6.74
N LYS A 94 0.79 6.05 -5.98
CA LYS A 94 -0.39 6.79 -6.43
C LYS A 94 -1.14 7.39 -5.24
N LEU A 95 -1.43 8.68 -5.33
CA LEU A 95 -2.41 9.32 -4.46
C LEU A 95 -3.81 8.88 -4.89
N LEU A 96 -4.60 8.42 -3.93
CA LEU A 96 -5.98 8.00 -4.10
C LEU A 96 -6.83 9.12 -3.50
N SER A 97 -7.15 10.12 -4.30
CA SER A 97 -8.04 11.21 -3.87
C SER A 97 -9.45 10.68 -3.60
N GLU A 98 -10.15 11.25 -2.62
CA GLU A 98 -11.59 11.07 -2.47
C GLU A 98 -12.29 11.48 -3.78
N GLY A 99 -12.66 10.52 -4.63
CA GLY A 99 -13.58 10.79 -5.73
C GLY A 99 -13.30 10.23 -7.13
N GLU A 100 -12.38 9.29 -7.35
CA GLU A 100 -12.31 8.60 -8.67
C GLU A 100 -12.30 7.06 -8.54
N MET A 101 -13.52 6.50 -8.44
CA MET A 101 -13.90 5.20 -9.02
C MET A 101 -15.02 5.44 -10.03
#